data_AF-A0A257P933-F1
#
_entry.id   AF-A0A257P933-F1
#
_cell.length_a   1.000
_cell.length_b   1.000
_cell.length_c   1.000
_cell.angle_alpha   90.00
_cell.angle_beta   90.00
_cell.angle_gamma   90.00
#
_symmetry.space_group_name_H-M   'P 1'
#
loop_
_entity.id
_entity.type
_entity.pdbx_description
1 polymer ?
#
loop_
_entity_poly.entity_id
_entity_poly.type
_entity_poly.pdbx_seq_one_letter_code
_entity_poly.pdbx_strand_id
1 'polypeptide(L)'
;MLGLSLLIPAALCAVILFLLIYSAPAIHFNGFGFISRINWNLGNLYGDPVKVHGTMVPPGASYGILVFIAGTLLSSGLAILIAAPLS
;
A
#
# COMPACT_ATOMS: atom_id res chain seq x y z
N MET A 1 22.57 -5.33 24.91
CA MET A 1 21.73 -6.28 24.16
C MET A 1 20.31 -5.76 23.89
N LEU A 2 19.69 -4.97 24.78
CA LEU A 2 18.35 -4.39 24.57
C LEU A 2 18.19 -3.47 23.33
N GLY A 3 19.25 -2.76 22.92
CA GLY A 3 19.20 -1.89 21.74
C GLY A 3 19.05 -2.63 20.41
N LEU A 4 19.64 -3.83 20.28
CA LEU A 4 19.54 -4.65 19.06
C LEU A 4 18.17 -5.32 18.93
N SER A 5 17.57 -5.77 20.03
CA SER A 5 16.24 -6.40 20.02
C SER A 5 15.11 -5.44 19.61
N LEU A 6 15.31 -4.14 19.76
CA LEU A 6 14.32 -3.12 19.38
C LEU A 6 14.41 -2.71 17.91
N LEU A 7 15.45 -3.10 17.18
CA LEU A 7 15.60 -2.71 15.76
C LEU A 7 14.46 -3.21 14.89
N ILE A 8 14.03 -4.47 15.07
CA ILE A 8 12.97 -5.05 14.25
C ILE A 8 11.63 -4.34 14.52
N PRO A 9 11.15 -4.22 15.79
CA PRO A 9 9.94 -3.45 16.06
C PRO A 9 10.02 -1.99 15.61
N ALA A 10 11.16 -1.32 15.83
CA ALA A 10 11.35 0.06 15.42
C ALA A 10 11.29 0.23 13.89
N ALA A 11 11.92 -0.69 13.14
CA ALA A 11 11.85 -0.70 11.68
C ALA A 11 10.42 -0.92 11.18
N LEU A 12 9.67 -1.84 11.79
CA LEU A 12 8.25 -2.05 11.45
C LEU A 12 7.41 -0.81 11.72
N CYS A 13 7.59 -0.16 12.87
CA CYS A 13 6.93 1.11 13.19
C CYS A 13 7.28 2.21 12.17
N ALA A 14 8.55 2.31 11.77
CA ALA A 14 8.99 3.28 10.77
C ALA A 14 8.35 3.01 9.39
N VAL A 15 8.25 1.75 8.98
CA VAL A 15 7.57 1.35 7.72
C VAL A 15 6.08 1.70 7.79
N ILE A 16 5.39 1.38 8.89
CA ILE A 16 3.96 1.72 9.06
C ILE A 16 3.76 3.24 9.01
N LEU A 17 4.60 3.99 9.71
CA LEU A 17 4.53 5.45 9.72
C LEU A 17 4.75 6.04 8.33
N PHE A 18 5.77 5.54 7.62
CA PHE A 18 6.05 5.93 6.23
C PHE A 18 4.83 5.67 5.34
N LEU A 19 4.23 4.47 5.42
CA LEU A 19 3.05 4.12 4.63
C LEU A 19 1.86 5.03 4.95
N LEU A 20 1.60 5.32 6.23
CA LEU A 20 0.50 6.21 6.63
C LEU A 20 0.68 7.62 6.09
N ILE A 21 1.89 8.18 6.18
CA ILE A 21 2.18 9.54 5.69
C ILE A 21 2.01 9.61 4.16
N TYR A 22 2.63 8.69 3.43
CA TYR A 22 2.63 8.75 1.96
C TYR A 22 1.32 8.29 1.33
N SER A 23 0.50 7.49 2.03
CA SER A 23 -0.83 7.11 1.56
C SER A 23 -1.93 8.09 1.97
N ALA A 24 -1.66 9.06 2.86
CA ALA A 24 -2.65 10.01 3.35
C ALA A 24 -3.45 10.72 2.24
N PRO A 25 -2.85 11.21 1.13
CA PRO A 25 -3.62 11.82 0.04
C PRO A 25 -4.58 10.84 -0.62
N ALA A 26 -4.16 9.59 -0.81
CA ALA A 26 -4.99 8.54 -1.39
C ALA A 26 -6.11 8.11 -0.45
N ILE A 27 -5.84 8.05 0.87
CA ILE A 27 -6.85 7.79 1.90
C ILE A 27 -7.91 8.90 1.88
N HIS A 28 -7.48 10.16 1.90
CA HIS A 28 -8.40 11.30 1.87
C HIS A 28 -9.25 11.32 0.59
N PHE A 29 -8.64 11.06 -0.57
CA PHE A 29 -9.34 11.05 -1.86
C PHE A 29 -10.36 9.91 -1.99
N ASN A 30 -10.04 8.70 -1.52
CA ASN A 30 -10.91 7.52 -1.69
C ASN A 30 -11.85 7.25 -0.50
N GLY A 31 -11.58 7.83 0.68
CA GLY A 31 -12.28 7.50 1.92
C GLY A 31 -12.24 6.00 2.22
N PHE A 32 -13.40 5.42 2.60
CA PHE A 32 -13.56 3.96 2.78
C PHE A 32 -13.29 3.13 1.52
N GLY A 33 -13.30 3.76 0.34
CA GLY A 33 -12.87 3.13 -0.90
C GLY A 33 -11.41 2.69 -0.87
N PHE A 34 -10.55 3.34 -0.07
CA PHE A 34 -9.14 3.00 0.04
C PHE A 34 -8.92 1.55 0.51
N ILE A 35 -9.73 1.08 1.46
CA ILE A 35 -9.59 -0.26 2.05
C ILE A 35 -10.43 -1.34 1.36
N SER A 36 -11.27 -0.99 0.39
CA SER A 36 -12.21 -1.93 -0.24
C SER A 36 -12.01 -2.09 -1.75
N ARG A 37 -11.46 -1.08 -2.42
CA ARG A 37 -11.21 -1.13 -3.87
C ARG A 37 -9.95 -1.94 -4.17
N ILE A 38 -9.93 -2.53 -5.36
CA ILE A 38 -8.80 -3.30 -5.89
C ILE A 38 -8.29 -2.75 -7.23
N ASN A 39 -8.87 -1.67 -7.72
CA ASN A 39 -8.52 -1.13 -9.02
C ASN A 39 -7.30 -0.20 -8.94
N TRP A 40 -6.39 -0.40 -9.88
CA TRP A 40 -5.29 0.51 -10.21
C TRP A 40 -5.14 0.50 -11.73
N ASN A 41 -5.41 1.63 -12.39
CA ASN A 41 -5.19 1.78 -13.82
C ASN A 41 -4.06 2.77 -14.06
N LEU A 42 -2.87 2.23 -14.30
CA LEU A 42 -1.68 3.02 -14.63
C LEU A 42 -1.83 3.76 -15.97
N GLY A 43 -2.68 3.27 -16.88
CA GLY A 43 -3.01 3.93 -18.13
C GLY A 43 -3.61 5.33 -17.95
N ASN A 44 -4.28 5.57 -16.82
CA ASN A 44 -4.88 6.87 -16.53
C ASN A 44 -3.82 7.97 -16.31
N LEU A 45 -2.57 7.61 -16.00
CA LEU A 45 -1.46 8.55 -15.82
C LEU A 45 -1.05 9.23 -17.13
N TYR A 46 -1.43 8.67 -18.29
CA TYR A 46 -1.16 9.27 -19.61
C TYR A 46 -2.25 10.23 -20.07
N GLY A 47 -3.39 10.30 -19.38
CA GLY A 47 -4.47 11.22 -19.69
C GLY A 47 -4.27 12.58 -19.02
N ASP A 48 -4.85 13.63 -19.62
CA ASP A 48 -4.85 14.95 -19.00
C ASP A 48 -5.54 14.90 -17.63
N PRO A 49 -4.90 15.44 -16.56
CA PRO A 49 -5.49 15.44 -15.23
C PRO A 49 -6.84 16.15 -15.21
N VAL A 50 -7.80 15.55 -14.51
CA VAL A 50 -9.14 16.10 -14.30
C VAL A 50 -9.29 16.60 -12.87
N LYS A 51 -10.07 17.66 -12.68
CA LYS A 51 -10.33 18.21 -11.35
C LYS A 51 -11.46 17.43 -10.67
N VAL A 52 -11.16 16.78 -9.56
CA VAL A 52 -12.12 16.05 -8.73
C VAL A 52 -11.95 16.50 -7.28
N HIS A 53 -13.05 16.92 -6.63
CA HIS A 53 -13.04 17.45 -5.26
C HIS A 53 -12.01 18.57 -5.02
N GLY A 54 -11.72 19.38 -6.04
CA GLY A 54 -10.74 20.47 -5.95
C GLY A 54 -9.29 20.06 -6.20
N THR A 55 -9.00 18.77 -6.34
CA THR A 55 -7.65 18.23 -6.61
C THR A 55 -7.53 17.77 -8.05
N MET A 56 -6.38 18.02 -8.68
CA MET A 56 -6.07 17.46 -10.00
C MET A 56 -5.66 16.00 -9.83
N VAL A 57 -6.40 15.09 -10.46
CA VAL A 57 -6.14 13.65 -10.40
C VAL A 57 -6.20 13.04 -11.80
N PRO A 58 -5.54 11.89 -12.04
CA PRO A 58 -5.74 11.13 -13.26
C PRO A 58 -7.24 10.84 -13.50
N PRO A 59 -7.70 10.84 -14.77
CA PRO A 59 -9.08 10.45 -15.10
C PRO A 59 -9.45 9.11 -14.47
N GLY A 60 -10.60 9.02 -13.80
CA GLY A 60 -11.03 7.77 -13.16
C GLY A 60 -10.11 7.26 -12.05
N ALA A 61 -9.32 8.13 -11.41
CA ALA A 61 -8.47 7.77 -10.28
C ALA A 61 -9.27 7.01 -9.21
N SER A 62 -8.75 5.84 -8.83
CA SER A 62 -9.26 4.98 -7.77
C SER A 62 -8.05 4.27 -7.19
N TYR A 63 -7.81 4.45 -5.89
CA TYR A 63 -6.64 3.89 -5.21
C TYR A 63 -7.10 2.98 -4.08
N GLY A 64 -6.79 1.69 -4.19
CA GLY A 64 -7.11 0.69 -3.19
C GLY A 64 -5.86 0.01 -2.62
N ILE A 65 -5.80 -0.20 -1.30
CA ILE A 65 -4.67 -0.83 -0.62
C ILE A 65 -4.72 -2.37 -0.62
N LEU A 66 -5.91 -2.96 -0.80
CA LEU A 66 -6.11 -4.41 -0.65
C LEU A 66 -5.21 -5.25 -1.54
N VAL A 67 -4.96 -4.81 -2.78
CA VAL A 67 -4.08 -5.54 -3.71
C VAL A 67 -2.66 -5.63 -3.17
N PHE A 68 -2.16 -4.58 -2.51
CA PHE A 68 -0.83 -4.59 -1.91
C PHE A 68 -0.76 -5.47 -0.67
N ILE A 69 -1.78 -5.45 0.18
CA ILE A 69 -1.85 -6.33 1.36
C ILE A 69 -1.91 -7.78 0.91
N ALA A 70 -2.86 -8.13 0.04
CA ALA A 70 -3.02 -9.49 -0.46
C ALA A 70 -1.76 -9.96 -1.20
N GLY A 71 -1.18 -9.14 -2.08
CA GLY A 71 0.06 -9.46 -2.78
C GLY A 71 1.25 -9.67 -1.84
N THR A 72 1.40 -8.85 -0.81
CA THR A 72 2.47 -8.99 0.19
C THR A 72 2.30 -10.26 1.01
N LEU A 73 1.09 -10.56 1.49
CA LEU A 73 0.82 -11.76 2.27
C LEU A 73 0.98 -13.03 1.43
N LEU A 74 0.49 -13.04 0.19
CA LEU A 74 0.63 -14.17 -0.72
C LEU A 74 2.10 -14.43 -1.08
N SER A 75 2.84 -13.39 -1.46
CA SER A 75 4.27 -13.51 -1.77
C SER A 75 5.10 -13.91 -0.55
N SER A 76 4.80 -13.37 0.64
CA SER A 76 5.46 -13.78 1.88
C SER A 76 5.14 -15.22 2.25
N GLY A 77 3.88 -15.65 2.08
CA GLY A 77 3.47 -17.03 2.27
C GLY A 77 4.19 -17.98 1.33
N LEU A 78 4.29 -17.64 0.04
CA LEU A 78 5.07 -18.41 -0.94
C LEU A 78 6.55 -18.46 -0.57
N ALA A 79 7.14 -17.35 -0.14
CA ALA A 79 8.54 -17.31 0.30
C ALA A 79 8.77 -18.27 1.47
N ILE A 80 7.88 -18.29 2.46
CA ILE A 80 7.95 -19.25 3.57
C ILE A 80 7.79 -20.68 3.06
N LEU A 81 6.80 -20.96 2.22
CA LEU A 81 6.54 -22.30 1.70
C LEU A 81 7.72 -22.87 0.88
N ILE A 82 8.43 -22.02 0.14
CA ILE A 82 9.56 -22.43 -0.69
C ILE A 82 10.86 -22.49 0.11
N ALA A 83 11.09 -21.53 1.02
CA ALA A 83 12.35 -21.42 1.75
C ALA A 83 12.39 -22.24 3.04
N ALA A 84 11.25 -22.47 3.70
CA ALA A 84 11.21 -23.26 4.91
C ALA A 84 11.28 -24.75 4.53
N PRO A 85 12.25 -25.51 5.10
CA PRO A 85 12.24 -26.95 4.93
C PRO A 85 10.98 -27.50 5.61
N LEU A 86 10.07 -28.08 4.83
CA LEU A 86 8.97 -28.89 5.33
C LEU A 86 9.55 -30.27 5.71
N SER A 87 10.38 -30.31 6.76
CA SER A 87 11.03 -31.54 7.26
C SER A 87 11.24 -31.45 8.77
#